data_AF-A0A0F9B6H1-F1
#
_entry.id   AF-A0A0F9B6H1-F1
#
_cell.length_a   1.000
_cell.length_b   1.000
_cell.length_c   1.000
_cell.angle_alpha   90.00
_cell.angle_beta   90.00
_cell.angle_gamma   90.00
#
_symmetry.space_group_name_H-M   'P 1'
#
loop_
_entity.id
_entity.type
_entity.pdbx_description
1 polymer ?
#
loop_
_entity_poly.entity_id
_entity_poly.type
_entity_poly.pdbx_seq_one_letter_code
_entity_poly.pdbx_strand_id
1 'polypeptide(L)'
;MKPLNTDLECRRHLAQQLMEAAQELMREDGISLGVHYKDGQLHREDGEPALERPDGAKEWWRNGEWQHTFYYNEKGELHREDGPAREWADGSYDWWQNGHWHREDGPTYESSTGATKFWYWKSKLHRVDGGPAVERPAVGGLEAYKEWWVKGEWQRTESYNEKGQLHCASGPAVHYASGTKHWFVNGNLHREDGPAVEHHAGDKYWWLNDKLHREDGPAVEFVGGAKQWWLDDEWQYTEWRNAEGQLHREDGPAVEWSDGTKKWFLNGQLHREEGPAIECAYGTKEWYLNGQRHRVDGPAYEWGSGTKKEWWRNGEWQRSESYNEKGQLHREDGPALAYVDGTKHWFLNGRFHREDGPAIEYADGTKEWYLNGQLHREDGPAVIEKPYRADGPAVERADGKKKWYLNGQLHREDGPAIEWPYGQRGMVFEWQASSRGRSGDVDGGWL
;
A
#
# COMPACT_ATOMS: atom_id res chain seq x y z
N MET A 1 28.71 24.86 34.09
CA MET A 1 28.93 26.32 34.20
C MET A 1 29.96 26.58 35.29
N LYS A 2 31.25 26.67 34.93
CA LYS A 2 32.22 27.43 35.74
C LYS A 2 32.09 28.90 35.30
N PRO A 3 32.08 29.87 36.22
CA PRO A 3 31.73 31.24 35.87
C PRO A 3 32.88 31.89 35.11
N LEU A 4 32.64 32.33 33.87
CA LEU A 4 33.56 33.21 33.12
C LEU A 4 33.99 34.45 33.93
N ASN A 5 33.18 34.84 34.92
CA ASN A 5 33.35 36.05 35.71
C ASN A 5 34.61 36.04 36.59
N THR A 6 35.02 34.89 37.13
CA THR A 6 36.26 34.81 37.94
C THR A 6 37.52 34.92 37.09
N ASP A 7 37.50 34.46 35.84
CA ASP A 7 38.68 34.49 34.97
C ASP A 7 38.90 35.89 34.36
N LEU A 8 37.83 36.61 34.01
CA LEU A 8 37.94 38.01 33.58
C LEU A 8 38.37 38.94 34.72
N GLU A 9 37.88 38.71 35.94
CA GLU A 9 38.36 39.44 37.13
C GLU A 9 39.82 39.13 37.44
N CYS A 10 40.25 37.87 37.30
CA CYS A 10 41.67 37.51 37.39
C CYS A 10 42.51 38.17 36.28
N ARG A 11 42.01 38.24 35.04
CA ARG A 11 42.69 38.95 33.93
C ARG A 11 42.79 40.44 34.20
N ARG A 12 41.72 41.07 34.71
CA ARG A 12 41.74 42.48 35.13
C ARG A 12 42.70 42.71 36.29
N HIS A 13 42.72 41.81 37.28
CA HIS A 13 43.64 41.90 38.40
C HIS A 13 45.09 41.73 37.96
N LEU A 14 45.39 40.76 37.09
CA LEU A 14 46.72 40.57 36.51
C LEU A 14 47.11 41.76 35.63
N ALA A 15 46.21 42.27 34.80
CA ALA A 15 46.41 43.48 34.00
C ALA A 15 46.70 44.69 34.89
N GLN A 16 46.01 44.80 36.02
CA GLN A 16 46.22 45.85 37.01
C GLN A 16 47.56 45.70 37.75
N GLN A 17 47.95 44.49 38.15
CA GLN A 17 49.27 44.22 38.73
C GLN A 17 50.40 44.51 37.73
N LEU A 18 50.24 44.13 36.46
CA LEU A 18 51.19 44.43 35.39
C LEU A 18 51.24 45.93 35.10
N MET A 19 50.10 46.62 35.15
CA MET A 19 50.01 48.07 35.04
C MET A 19 50.71 48.77 36.21
N GLU A 20 50.49 48.34 37.45
CA GLU A 20 51.16 48.87 38.64
C GLU A 20 52.68 48.65 38.56
N ALA A 21 53.11 47.45 38.16
CA ALA A 21 54.52 47.14 37.94
C ALA A 21 55.14 47.95 36.78
N ALA A 22 54.37 48.27 35.73
CA ALA A 22 54.79 49.12 34.62
C ALA A 22 54.79 50.62 34.99
N GLN A 23 53.85 51.06 35.83
CA GLN A 23 53.75 52.42 36.37
C GLN A 23 54.93 52.74 37.30
N GLU A 24 55.47 51.74 38.01
CA GLU A 24 56.75 51.86 38.73
C GLU A 24 57.96 52.11 37.79
N LEU A 25 57.81 51.86 36.48
CA LEU A 25 58.91 51.86 35.50
C LEU A 25 58.90 52.98 34.43
N MET A 26 57.84 53.79 34.21
CA MET A 26 57.84 55.20 33.65
C MET A 26 56.49 55.71 33.06
N ARG A 27 56.48 57.02 32.69
CA ARG A 27 55.40 57.99 32.33
C ARG A 27 54.55 57.73 31.07
N GLU A 28 53.25 57.98 31.25
CA GLU A 28 52.12 58.29 30.34
C GLU A 28 51.88 57.49 29.04
N ASP A 29 52.84 56.91 28.33
CA ASP A 29 52.60 55.96 27.22
C ASP A 29 53.89 55.17 26.86
N GLY A 30 53.83 53.86 26.60
CA GLY A 30 55.03 53.07 26.24
C GLY A 30 54.87 51.54 26.12
N ILE A 31 55.92 50.87 25.61
CA ILE A 31 56.07 49.41 25.51
C ILE A 31 57.01 48.94 26.63
N SER A 32 56.57 48.02 27.48
CA SER A 32 57.41 47.38 28.51
C SER A 32 57.13 45.88 28.58
N LEU A 33 58.16 45.04 28.53
CA LEU A 33 58.04 43.57 28.61
C LEU A 33 57.01 42.94 27.63
N GLY A 34 56.86 43.50 26.43
CA GLY A 34 55.88 43.00 25.45
C GLY A 34 54.42 43.38 25.76
N VAL A 35 54.23 44.35 26.65
CA VAL A 35 52.92 44.89 27.05
C VAL A 35 52.76 46.33 26.54
N HIS A 36 51.59 46.61 25.96
CA HIS A 36 51.25 47.88 25.31
C HIS A 36 50.11 48.59 26.03
N TYR A 37 50.30 49.88 26.29
CA TYR A 37 49.36 50.73 27.02
C TYR A 37 49.07 52.04 26.28
N LYS A 38 47.89 52.62 26.52
CA LYS A 38 47.45 53.96 26.13
C LYS A 38 46.65 54.58 27.27
N ASP A 39 46.97 55.80 27.69
CA ASP A 39 46.28 56.49 28.81
C ASP A 39 46.24 55.67 30.12
N GLY A 40 47.30 54.90 30.39
CA GLY A 40 47.39 54.01 31.56
C GLY A 40 46.53 52.74 31.47
N GLN A 41 45.95 52.41 30.31
CA GLN A 41 45.14 51.21 30.11
C GLN A 41 45.75 50.31 29.03
N LEU A 42 45.57 48.99 29.13
CA LEU A 42 45.99 48.07 28.07
C LEU A 42 45.28 48.42 26.76
N HIS A 43 46.05 48.65 25.72
CA HIS A 43 45.51 49.11 24.43
C HIS A 43 46.51 48.87 23.30
N ARG A 44 46.02 48.37 22.17
CA ARG A 44 46.81 48.31 20.93
C ARG A 44 45.94 48.42 19.67
N GLU A 45 46.28 49.35 18.77
CA GLU A 45 45.47 49.72 17.58
C GLU A 45 45.98 49.10 16.26
N ASP A 46 47.18 48.53 16.22
CA ASP A 46 47.84 47.98 15.02
C ASP A 46 47.44 46.52 14.68
N GLY A 47 46.50 45.94 15.45
CA GLY A 47 45.99 44.58 15.24
C GLY A 47 46.84 43.47 15.87
N GLU A 48 47.98 43.81 16.44
CA GLU A 48 48.84 42.90 17.20
C GLU A 48 48.39 42.84 18.69
N PRO A 49 48.81 41.83 19.47
CA PRO A 49 48.38 41.71 20.86
C PRO A 49 48.95 42.81 21.74
N ALA A 50 48.12 43.29 22.68
CA ALA A 50 48.53 44.24 23.69
C ALA A 50 49.35 43.58 24.81
N LEU A 51 49.25 42.26 24.97
CA LEU A 51 50.01 41.47 25.95
C LEU A 51 50.38 40.10 25.36
N GLU A 52 51.66 39.73 25.44
CA GLU A 52 52.14 38.39 25.13
C GLU A 52 52.71 37.71 26.38
N ARG A 53 52.27 36.49 26.65
CA ARG A 53 52.68 35.70 27.81
C ARG A 53 53.59 34.53 27.41
N PRO A 54 54.52 34.11 28.29
CA PRO A 54 55.42 32.98 28.02
C PRO A 54 54.74 31.62 27.81
N ASP A 55 53.49 31.47 28.28
CA ASP A 55 52.68 30.27 28.07
C ASP A 55 51.97 30.23 26.70
N GLY A 56 52.36 31.12 25.78
CA GLY A 56 51.82 31.20 24.43
C GLY A 56 50.50 31.96 24.32
N ALA A 57 49.99 32.53 25.42
CA ALA A 57 48.79 33.35 25.40
C ALA A 57 49.09 34.76 24.88
N LYS A 58 48.27 35.22 23.93
CA LYS A 58 48.30 36.57 23.35
C LYS A 58 46.94 37.22 23.61
N GLU A 59 46.93 38.43 24.16
CA GLU A 59 45.70 39.14 24.53
C GLU A 59 45.56 40.47 23.80
N TRP A 60 44.35 40.74 23.33
CA TRP A 60 44.01 41.99 22.65
C TRP A 60 43.09 42.81 23.55
N TRP A 61 43.45 44.08 23.69
CA TRP A 61 42.79 45.03 24.57
C TRP A 61 42.57 46.34 23.83
N ARG A 62 41.43 46.99 24.08
CA ARG A 62 41.11 48.31 23.53
C ARG A 62 40.57 49.18 24.66
N ASN A 63 41.33 50.21 25.01
CA ASN A 63 40.97 51.17 26.08
C ASN A 63 40.64 50.44 27.40
N GLY A 64 41.50 49.49 27.81
CA GLY A 64 41.31 48.74 29.05
C GLY A 64 40.18 47.68 29.00
N GLU A 65 39.47 47.56 27.88
CA GLU A 65 38.49 46.50 27.66
C GLU A 65 39.13 45.33 26.93
N TRP A 66 39.11 44.16 27.56
CA TRP A 66 39.53 42.90 26.95
C TRP A 66 38.67 42.58 25.73
N GLN A 67 39.31 42.21 24.62
CA GLN A 67 38.64 41.91 23.35
C GLN A 67 38.68 40.40 23.07
N HIS A 68 39.85 39.78 23.16
CA HIS A 68 40.03 38.33 22.98
C HIS A 68 41.41 37.86 23.45
N THR A 69 41.53 36.56 23.71
CA THR A 69 42.79 35.88 24.05
C THR A 69 42.96 34.65 23.18
N PHE A 70 44.12 34.50 22.53
CA PHE A 70 44.49 33.34 21.71
C PHE A 70 45.72 32.63 22.28
N TYR A 71 45.74 31.31 22.24
CA TYR A 71 46.81 30.46 22.75
C TYR A 71 47.51 29.73 21.59
N TYR A 72 48.84 29.76 21.60
CA TYR A 72 49.68 29.17 20.55
C TYR A 72 50.67 28.17 21.14
N ASN A 73 51.00 27.11 20.40
CA ASN A 73 52.10 26.22 20.73
C ASN A 73 53.47 26.83 20.32
N GLU A 74 54.55 26.12 20.63
CA GLU A 74 55.93 26.52 20.28
C GLU A 74 56.19 26.71 18.78
N LYS A 75 55.33 26.14 17.93
CA LYS A 75 55.39 26.29 16.47
C LYS A 75 54.60 27.48 15.94
N GLY A 76 53.95 28.24 16.83
CA GLY A 76 53.08 29.36 16.46
C GLY A 76 51.71 28.95 15.91
N GLU A 77 51.28 27.72 16.18
CA GLU A 77 49.96 27.20 15.77
C GLU A 77 48.97 27.34 16.93
N LEU A 78 47.70 27.66 16.65
CA LEU A 78 46.65 27.70 17.69
C LEU A 78 46.54 26.35 18.38
N HIS A 79 46.68 26.35 19.71
CA HIS A 79 46.73 25.13 20.50
C HIS A 79 46.51 25.44 22.00
N ARG A 80 45.71 24.59 22.67
CA ARG A 80 45.65 24.53 24.14
C ARG A 80 45.12 23.16 24.59
N GLU A 81 45.79 22.50 25.52
CA GLU A 81 45.41 21.14 25.97
C GLU A 81 44.17 21.14 26.88
N ASP A 82 44.11 22.05 27.86
CA ASP A 82 43.10 22.02 28.94
C ASP A 82 42.01 23.10 28.81
N GLY A 83 41.86 23.71 27.62
CA GLY A 83 40.91 24.81 27.42
C GLY A 83 40.77 25.27 25.97
N PRO A 84 39.87 26.23 25.69
CA PRO A 84 39.75 26.81 24.36
C PRO A 84 41.01 27.57 23.98
N ALA A 85 41.44 27.40 22.73
CA ALA A 85 42.62 28.09 22.19
C ALA A 85 42.29 29.51 21.75
N ARG A 86 41.01 29.83 21.50
CA ARG A 86 40.57 31.22 21.31
C ARG A 86 39.33 31.51 22.14
N GLU A 87 39.32 32.69 22.72
CA GLU A 87 38.23 33.18 23.56
C GLU A 87 37.96 34.65 23.22
N TRP A 88 36.70 35.03 23.11
CA TRP A 88 36.28 36.39 22.78
C TRP A 88 35.49 37.05 23.92
N ALA A 89 35.51 38.38 23.94
CA ALA A 89 34.79 39.23 24.89
C ALA A 89 33.29 39.00 24.92
N ASP A 90 32.71 38.55 23.80
CA ASP A 90 31.29 38.21 23.73
C ASP A 90 30.95 36.90 24.47
N GLY A 91 31.95 36.13 24.91
CA GLY A 91 31.79 34.85 25.59
C GLY A 91 31.81 33.64 24.65
N SER A 92 31.98 33.84 23.35
CA SER A 92 32.25 32.74 22.42
C SER A 92 33.68 32.24 22.58
N TYR A 93 33.90 30.97 22.20
CA TYR A 93 35.21 30.35 22.27
C TYR A 93 35.33 29.21 21.27
N ASP A 94 36.56 28.89 20.87
CA ASP A 94 36.85 27.68 20.12
C ASP A 94 38.14 26.96 20.50
N TRP A 95 38.13 25.66 20.21
CA TRP A 95 39.14 24.69 20.60
C TRP A 95 40.01 24.34 19.39
N TRP A 96 41.32 24.47 19.60
CA TRP A 96 42.31 24.10 18.59
C TRP A 96 43.35 23.20 19.21
N GLN A 97 43.77 22.20 18.44
CA GLN A 97 44.90 21.35 18.78
C GLN A 97 45.83 21.31 17.57
N ASN A 98 47.03 21.87 17.72
CA ASN A 98 48.08 21.89 16.70
C ASN A 98 47.60 22.48 15.37
N GLY A 99 46.95 23.66 15.42
CA GLY A 99 46.48 24.36 14.23
C GLY A 99 45.22 23.77 13.58
N HIS A 100 44.59 22.76 14.21
CA HIS A 100 43.34 22.18 13.74
C HIS A 100 42.20 22.41 14.73
N TRP A 101 41.00 22.69 14.21
CA TRP A 101 39.77 22.66 15.01
C TRP A 101 39.55 21.23 15.51
N HIS A 102 39.59 21.05 16.83
CA HIS A 102 39.57 19.72 17.43
C HIS A 102 39.12 19.76 18.89
N ARG A 103 38.20 18.85 19.25
CA ARG A 103 37.86 18.55 20.65
C ARG A 103 37.18 17.18 20.75
N GLU A 104 37.56 16.36 21.74
CA GLU A 104 37.00 15.01 21.91
C GLU A 104 35.70 14.99 22.73
N ASP A 105 35.60 15.86 23.75
CA ASP A 105 34.64 15.77 24.85
C ASP A 105 33.54 16.86 24.83
N GLY A 106 33.45 17.65 23.76
CA GLY A 106 32.50 18.73 23.66
C GLY A 106 32.57 19.50 22.34
N PRO A 107 31.80 20.59 22.20
CA PRO A 107 31.80 21.39 20.99
C PRO A 107 33.15 22.09 20.82
N THR A 108 33.67 22.04 19.60
CA THR A 108 34.87 22.77 19.20
C THR A 108 34.60 24.26 19.14
N TYR A 109 33.38 24.68 18.80
CA TYR A 109 32.93 26.07 18.92
C TYR A 109 31.59 26.11 19.62
N GLU A 110 31.43 27.11 20.50
CA GLU A 110 30.15 27.45 21.12
C GLU A 110 29.95 28.97 21.06
N SER A 111 28.77 29.40 20.61
CA SER A 111 28.41 30.82 20.63
C SER A 111 28.24 31.31 22.06
N SER A 112 28.33 32.62 22.28
CA SER A 112 28.15 33.27 23.58
C SER A 112 26.90 32.86 24.37
N THR A 113 25.79 32.61 23.67
CA THR A 113 24.53 32.16 24.27
C THR A 113 24.47 30.66 24.58
N GLY A 114 25.48 29.89 24.17
CA GLY A 114 25.46 28.43 24.19
C GLY A 114 24.50 27.78 23.19
N ALA A 115 23.85 28.57 22.34
CA ALA A 115 22.77 28.11 21.49
C ALA A 115 23.27 27.49 20.17
N THR A 116 24.34 28.03 19.59
CA THR A 116 24.98 27.47 18.38
C THR A 116 26.24 26.71 18.75
N LYS A 117 26.36 25.47 18.28
CA LYS A 117 27.51 24.59 18.57
C LYS A 117 27.98 23.88 17.32
N PHE A 118 29.30 23.75 17.18
CA PHE A 118 29.93 22.94 16.14
C PHE A 118 30.95 21.98 16.75
N TRP A 119 31.01 20.76 16.20
CA TRP A 119 31.99 19.74 16.55
C TRP A 119 32.87 19.45 15.33
N TYR A 120 34.16 19.58 15.53
CA TYR A 120 35.18 19.27 14.54
C TYR A 120 36.17 18.25 15.08
N TRP A 121 36.55 17.33 14.21
CA TRP A 121 37.67 16.42 14.43
C TRP A 121 38.70 16.64 13.33
N LYS A 122 39.86 17.20 13.69
CA LYS A 122 40.95 17.51 12.74
C LYS A 122 40.45 18.41 11.59
N SER A 123 39.76 19.49 11.96
CA SER A 123 39.15 20.48 11.06
C SER A 123 38.06 19.95 10.12
N LYS A 124 37.54 18.74 10.35
CA LYS A 124 36.38 18.21 9.64
C LYS A 124 35.17 18.13 10.56
N LEU A 125 33.99 18.57 10.10
CA LEU A 125 32.75 18.42 10.87
C LEU A 125 32.53 16.95 11.21
N HIS A 126 32.53 16.66 12.50
CA HIS A 126 32.41 15.30 13.02
C HIS A 126 32.25 15.35 14.53
N ARG A 127 31.34 14.53 15.06
CA ARG A 127 31.17 14.32 16.49
C ARG A 127 31.40 12.85 16.81
N VAL A 128 32.33 12.59 17.74
CA VAL A 128 32.86 11.24 18.03
C VAL A 128 31.78 10.31 18.60
N ASP A 129 30.80 10.85 19.35
CA ASP A 129 29.69 10.10 19.93
C ASP A 129 28.56 9.75 18.91
N GLY A 130 28.67 10.22 17.66
CA GLY A 130 27.66 10.02 16.62
C GLY A 130 26.46 10.99 16.67
N GLY A 131 26.46 11.95 17.59
CA GLY A 131 25.49 13.04 17.66
C GLY A 131 25.64 14.05 16.52
N PRO A 132 24.81 15.10 16.49
CA PRO A 132 24.89 16.15 15.49
C PRO A 132 26.22 16.90 15.64
N ALA A 133 26.90 17.13 14.52
CA ALA A 133 28.13 17.93 14.46
C ALA A 133 27.83 19.43 14.33
N VAL A 134 26.58 19.79 14.01
CA VAL A 134 26.08 21.17 13.99
C VAL A 134 24.77 21.20 14.76
N GLU A 135 24.66 22.09 15.73
CA GLU A 135 23.40 22.42 16.41
C GLU A 135 23.18 23.92 16.29
N ARG A 136 22.05 24.33 15.69
CA ARG A 136 21.66 25.74 15.57
C ARG A 136 20.24 25.96 16.12
N PRO A 137 20.04 27.02 16.93
CA PRO A 137 18.74 27.33 17.49
C PRO A 137 17.86 28.01 16.44
N ALA A 138 16.56 28.11 16.74
CA ALA A 138 15.66 28.98 16.01
C ALA A 138 16.09 30.45 16.22
N VAL A 139 16.23 31.22 15.14
CA VAL A 139 16.56 32.65 15.19
C VAL A 139 15.59 33.43 14.30
N GLY A 140 14.91 34.42 14.87
CA GLY A 140 14.10 35.38 14.09
C GLY A 140 12.95 34.75 13.30
N GLY A 141 12.27 33.73 13.83
CA GLY A 141 11.18 33.02 13.16
C GLY A 141 11.61 31.90 12.22
N LEU A 142 12.92 31.62 12.12
CA LEU A 142 13.46 30.44 11.45
C LEU A 142 13.44 29.22 12.38
N GLU A 143 13.24 28.04 11.81
CA GLU A 143 13.27 26.76 12.51
C GLU A 143 14.67 26.42 13.04
N ALA A 144 14.74 25.73 14.18
CA ALA A 144 15.99 25.19 14.68
C ALA A 144 16.42 24.02 13.79
N TYR A 145 17.73 23.78 13.65
CA TYR A 145 18.18 22.61 12.90
C TYR A 145 19.45 21.99 13.48
N LYS A 146 19.61 20.71 13.17
CA LYS A 146 20.79 19.92 13.52
C LYS A 146 21.30 19.20 12.29
N GLU A 147 22.61 19.08 12.17
CA GLU A 147 23.25 18.36 11.07
C GLU A 147 24.21 17.30 11.58
N TRP A 148 24.17 16.15 10.93
CA TRP A 148 25.07 15.04 11.20
C TRP A 148 26.12 14.98 10.10
N TRP A 149 27.38 14.93 10.54
CA TRP A 149 28.54 14.88 9.66
C TRP A 149 29.51 13.80 10.14
N VAL A 150 30.04 13.02 9.22
CA VAL A 150 31.04 11.99 9.50
C VAL A 150 32.30 12.32 8.72
N LYS A 151 33.37 12.69 9.43
CA LYS A 151 34.67 13.03 8.84
C LYS A 151 34.56 14.04 7.68
N GLY A 152 33.69 15.06 7.84
CA GLY A 152 33.48 16.12 6.85
C GLY A 152 32.50 15.76 5.73
N GLU A 153 31.91 14.56 5.73
CA GLU A 153 30.86 14.16 4.80
C GLU A 153 29.49 14.34 5.48
N TRP A 154 28.63 15.15 4.86
CA TRP A 154 27.27 15.40 5.32
C TRP A 154 26.44 14.11 5.28
N GLN A 155 25.65 13.85 6.32
CA GLN A 155 24.84 12.64 6.45
C GLN A 155 23.34 12.93 6.45
N ARG A 156 22.91 13.94 7.21
CA ARG A 156 21.52 14.40 7.23
C ARG A 156 21.38 15.74 7.94
N THR A 157 20.25 16.40 7.67
CA THR A 157 19.77 17.58 8.40
C THR A 157 18.39 17.29 8.97
N GLU A 158 18.14 17.71 10.20
CA GLU A 158 16.84 17.66 10.88
C GLU A 158 16.43 19.08 11.32
N SER A 159 15.21 19.48 10.99
CA SER A 159 14.60 20.76 11.37
C SER A 159 13.53 20.57 12.43
N TYR A 160 13.42 21.53 13.35
CA TYR A 160 12.57 21.46 14.53
C TYR A 160 11.82 22.76 14.77
N ASN A 161 10.60 22.64 15.30
CA ASN A 161 9.85 23.77 15.82
C ASN A 161 10.37 24.22 17.20
N GLU A 162 9.79 25.29 17.75
CA GLU A 162 10.15 25.86 19.06
C GLU A 162 9.98 24.88 20.24
N LYS A 163 9.16 23.83 20.07
CA LYS A 163 8.95 22.77 21.07
C LYS A 163 9.95 21.63 20.95
N GLY A 164 10.90 21.71 20.01
CA GLY A 164 11.89 20.65 19.75
C GLY A 164 11.33 19.44 19.00
N GLN A 165 10.19 19.58 18.31
CA GLN A 165 9.58 18.53 17.51
C GLN A 165 9.96 18.69 16.05
N LEU A 166 10.16 17.59 15.32
CA LEU A 166 10.45 17.64 13.87
C LEU A 166 9.37 18.43 13.13
N HIS A 167 9.79 19.45 12.38
CA HIS A 167 8.89 20.35 11.69
C HIS A 167 9.65 21.08 10.58
N CYS A 168 9.02 21.22 9.41
CA CYS A 168 9.44 22.21 8.42
C CYS A 168 8.25 22.71 7.59
N ALA A 169 7.98 24.00 7.61
CA ALA A 169 6.82 24.58 6.91
C ALA A 169 7.00 24.68 5.38
N SER A 170 8.24 24.69 4.90
CA SER A 170 8.58 24.97 3.49
C SER A 170 9.21 23.79 2.76
N GLY A 171 9.43 22.66 3.44
CA GLY A 171 10.19 21.56 2.89
C GLY A 171 10.21 20.32 3.80
N PRO A 172 11.09 19.35 3.50
CA PRO A 172 11.25 18.19 4.38
C PRO A 172 11.88 18.61 5.70
N ALA A 173 11.31 18.11 6.82
CA ALA A 173 11.91 18.31 8.13
C ALA A 173 13.15 17.43 8.33
N VAL A 174 13.27 16.33 7.59
CA VAL A 174 14.48 15.50 7.58
C VAL A 174 14.91 15.22 6.14
N HIS A 175 16.18 15.46 5.84
CA HIS A 175 16.77 15.12 4.54
C HIS A 175 18.11 14.42 4.74
N TYR A 176 18.28 13.28 4.09
CA TYR A 176 19.46 12.41 4.19
C TYR A 176 20.38 12.56 2.99
N ALA A 177 21.66 12.26 3.18
CA ALA A 177 22.67 12.21 2.13
C ALA A 177 22.38 11.19 1.03
N SER A 178 21.61 10.15 1.34
CA SER A 178 21.10 9.22 0.33
C SER A 178 20.15 9.87 -0.67
N GLY A 179 19.53 11.01 -0.32
CA GLY A 179 18.45 11.64 -1.07
C GLY A 179 17.05 11.34 -0.51
N THR A 180 16.94 10.48 0.52
CA THR A 180 15.67 10.23 1.21
C THR A 180 15.21 11.48 1.96
N LYS A 181 13.92 11.80 1.91
CA LYS A 181 13.30 13.00 2.51
C LYS A 181 12.05 12.64 3.28
N HIS A 182 11.89 13.22 4.47
CA HIS A 182 10.71 13.01 5.32
C HIS A 182 10.12 14.38 5.70
N TRP A 183 8.81 14.49 5.61
CA TRP A 183 8.04 15.69 5.97
C TRP A 183 7.33 15.46 7.30
N PHE A 184 7.55 16.39 8.23
CA PHE A 184 6.92 16.36 9.54
C PHE A 184 6.23 17.69 9.82
N VAL A 185 5.08 17.61 10.47
CA VAL A 185 4.36 18.76 11.02
C VAL A 185 4.19 18.52 12.52
N ASN A 186 4.89 19.31 13.33
CA ASN A 186 4.79 19.29 14.80
C ASN A 186 5.10 17.91 15.43
N GLY A 187 6.08 17.21 14.87
CA GLY A 187 6.54 15.89 15.32
C GLY A 187 5.86 14.72 14.63
N ASN A 188 4.76 14.95 13.90
CA ASN A 188 4.03 13.89 13.22
C ASN A 188 4.44 13.83 11.75
N LEU A 189 4.69 12.63 11.23
CA LEU A 189 4.94 12.39 9.82
C LEU A 189 3.68 12.74 9.03
N HIS A 190 3.76 13.79 8.21
CA HIS A 190 2.57 14.44 7.66
C HIS A 190 2.91 15.26 6.41
N ARG A 191 2.08 15.13 5.36
CA ARG A 191 2.06 16.04 4.21
C ARG A 191 0.72 15.95 3.46
N GLU A 192 0.06 17.09 3.23
CA GLU A 192 -1.24 17.14 2.53
C GLU A 192 -1.07 17.04 0.99
N ASP A 193 -0.13 17.81 0.42
CA ASP A 193 0.00 17.97 -1.04
C ASP A 193 1.00 17.00 -1.71
N GLY A 194 1.39 15.91 -1.03
CA GLY A 194 2.39 14.99 -1.58
C GLY A 194 2.82 13.90 -0.61
N PRO A 195 3.81 13.08 -1.01
CA PRO A 195 4.31 12.02 -0.14
C PRO A 195 5.06 12.59 1.06
N ALA A 196 4.69 12.16 2.26
CA ALA A 196 5.37 12.52 3.49
C ALA A 196 6.73 11.81 3.63
N VAL A 197 6.98 10.76 2.85
CA VAL A 197 8.30 10.14 2.69
C VAL A 197 8.59 9.93 1.22
N GLU A 198 9.73 10.44 0.76
CA GLU A 198 10.31 10.17 -0.54
C GLU A 198 11.61 9.41 -0.33
N HIS A 199 11.63 8.11 -0.64
CA HIS A 199 12.81 7.28 -0.49
C HIS A 199 13.75 7.48 -1.68
N HIS A 200 15.07 7.45 -1.45
CA HIS A 200 16.06 7.65 -2.51
C HIS A 200 15.96 6.64 -3.67
N ALA A 201 15.48 5.43 -3.40
CA ALA A 201 15.24 4.42 -4.43
C ALA A 201 14.07 4.78 -5.35
N GLY A 202 13.20 5.71 -4.94
CA GLY A 202 12.05 6.22 -5.68
C GLY A 202 10.69 5.86 -5.06
N ASP A 203 10.67 4.99 -4.04
CA ASP A 203 9.43 4.65 -3.33
C ASP A 203 8.87 5.86 -2.59
N LYS A 204 7.55 6.00 -2.59
CA LYS A 204 6.84 7.15 -2.01
C LYS A 204 5.75 6.70 -1.07
N TYR A 205 5.62 7.40 0.05
CA TYR A 205 4.63 7.10 1.08
C TYR A 205 3.89 8.38 1.50
N TRP A 206 2.56 8.32 1.51
CA TRP A 206 1.69 9.40 1.94
C TRP A 206 1.22 9.14 3.36
N TRP A 207 1.57 10.07 4.26
CA TRP A 207 1.20 9.99 5.65
C TRP A 207 0.45 11.26 6.04
N LEU A 208 -0.60 11.09 6.83
CA LEU A 208 -1.37 12.16 7.43
C LEU A 208 -1.44 11.91 8.93
N ASN A 209 -0.74 12.74 9.71
CA ASN A 209 -0.71 12.65 11.18
C ASN A 209 -0.27 11.26 11.69
N ASP A 210 0.90 10.79 11.24
CA ASP A 210 1.47 9.48 11.59
C ASP A 210 0.66 8.26 11.14
N LYS A 211 -0.38 8.47 10.31
CA LYS A 211 -1.13 7.38 9.68
C LYS A 211 -0.85 7.32 8.18
N LEU A 212 -0.61 6.13 7.67
CA LEU A 212 -0.51 5.87 6.24
C LEU A 212 -1.90 6.05 5.63
N HIS A 213 -2.07 7.09 4.82
CA HIS A 213 -3.39 7.56 4.41
C HIS A 213 -3.32 8.34 3.08
N ARG A 214 -4.25 8.08 2.15
CA ARG A 214 -4.50 8.93 0.98
C ARG A 214 -5.91 8.68 0.41
N GLU A 215 -6.73 9.73 0.30
CA GLU A 215 -8.10 9.62 -0.25
C GLU A 215 -8.12 9.49 -1.78
N ASP A 216 -7.31 10.28 -2.48
CA ASP A 216 -7.37 10.43 -3.95
C ASP A 216 -6.32 9.60 -4.73
N GLY A 217 -5.73 8.59 -4.10
CA GLY A 217 -4.70 7.79 -4.75
C GLY A 217 -4.02 6.76 -3.84
N PRO A 218 -2.96 6.09 -4.33
CA PRO A 218 -2.23 5.14 -3.52
C PRO A 218 -1.43 5.84 -2.41
N ALA A 219 -1.58 5.37 -1.17
CA ALA A 219 -0.78 5.84 -0.06
C ALA A 219 0.67 5.30 -0.10
N VAL A 220 0.93 4.27 -0.90
CA VAL A 220 2.29 3.77 -1.17
C VAL A 220 2.46 3.54 -2.67
N GLU A 221 3.54 4.08 -3.24
CA GLU A 221 3.97 3.84 -4.61
C GLU A 221 5.37 3.25 -4.61
N PHE A 222 5.50 2.00 -5.03
CA PHE A 222 6.79 1.33 -5.16
C PHE A 222 7.37 1.49 -6.57
N VAL A 223 8.69 1.58 -6.66
CA VAL A 223 9.42 1.63 -7.94
C VAL A 223 9.18 0.37 -8.79
N GLY A 224 8.90 -0.76 -8.15
CA GLY A 224 8.54 -2.02 -8.81
C GLY A 224 7.13 -2.04 -9.42
N GLY A 225 6.42 -0.91 -9.48
CA GLY A 225 5.09 -0.80 -10.11
C GLY A 225 3.92 -1.19 -9.21
N ALA A 226 4.19 -1.75 -8.03
CA ALA A 226 3.18 -2.03 -7.02
C ALA A 226 2.69 -0.72 -6.37
N LYS A 227 1.39 -0.61 -6.15
CA LYS A 227 0.74 0.52 -5.49
C LYS A 227 -0.22 0.03 -4.42
N GLN A 228 -0.28 0.72 -3.28
CA GLN A 228 -1.17 0.34 -2.18
C GLN A 228 -2.05 1.50 -1.75
N TRP A 229 -3.32 1.21 -1.51
CA TRP A 229 -4.30 2.15 -0.99
C TRP A 229 -4.51 1.88 0.49
N TRP A 230 -4.38 2.95 1.27
CA TRP A 230 -4.54 2.94 2.72
C TRP A 230 -5.37 4.14 3.13
N LEU A 231 -6.27 3.93 4.09
CA LEU A 231 -7.07 4.97 4.72
C LEU A 231 -6.92 4.78 6.23
N ASP A 232 -6.35 5.78 6.90
CA ASP A 232 -6.18 5.80 8.35
C ASP A 232 -5.49 4.55 8.94
N ASP A 233 -4.38 4.13 8.32
CA ASP A 233 -3.65 2.88 8.63
C ASP A 233 -4.41 1.57 8.34
N GLU A 234 -5.58 1.65 7.69
CA GLU A 234 -6.30 0.48 7.23
C GLU A 234 -6.00 0.23 5.75
N TRP A 235 -5.35 -0.92 5.48
CA TRP A 235 -5.09 -1.38 4.13
C TRP A 235 -6.41 -1.65 3.39
N GLN A 236 -6.53 -1.12 2.17
CA GLN A 236 -7.72 -1.28 1.35
C GLN A 236 -7.48 -2.30 0.23
N TYR A 237 -6.43 -2.08 -0.57
CA TYR A 237 -6.02 -3.00 -1.61
C TYR A 237 -4.61 -2.68 -2.12
N THR A 238 -4.03 -3.63 -2.85
CA THR A 238 -2.78 -3.48 -3.60
C THR A 238 -3.01 -3.85 -5.05
N GLU A 239 -2.38 -3.11 -5.95
CA GLU A 239 -2.36 -3.43 -7.37
C GLU A 239 -0.93 -3.45 -7.92
N TRP A 240 -0.71 -4.21 -8.98
CA TRP A 240 0.56 -4.31 -9.70
C TRP A 240 0.34 -3.92 -11.16
N ARG A 241 1.22 -3.07 -11.69
CA ARG A 241 1.16 -2.59 -13.07
C ARG A 241 2.48 -2.81 -13.80
N ASN A 242 2.40 -3.03 -15.12
CA ASN A 242 3.55 -3.03 -16.02
C ASN A 242 4.01 -1.59 -16.35
N ALA A 243 5.07 -1.47 -17.15
CA ALA A 243 5.65 -0.18 -17.55
C ALA A 243 4.68 0.71 -18.33
N GLU A 244 3.72 0.10 -19.03
CA GLU A 244 2.65 0.78 -19.77
C GLU A 244 1.48 1.23 -18.87
N GLY A 245 1.53 0.93 -17.56
CA GLY A 245 0.49 1.29 -16.60
C GLY A 245 -0.72 0.37 -16.60
N GLN A 246 -0.65 -0.81 -17.20
CA GLN A 246 -1.72 -1.81 -17.23
C GLN A 246 -1.58 -2.77 -16.05
N LEU A 247 -2.71 -3.24 -15.49
CA LEU A 247 -2.69 -4.27 -14.45
C LEU A 247 -1.99 -5.53 -14.98
N HIS A 248 -0.94 -5.97 -14.30
CA HIS A 248 -0.10 -7.06 -14.77
C HIS A 248 0.67 -7.69 -13.60
N ARG A 249 0.65 -9.02 -13.50
CA ARG A 249 1.55 -9.80 -12.64
C ARG A 249 1.60 -11.26 -13.11
N GLU A 250 2.79 -11.83 -13.27
CA GLU A 250 2.98 -13.22 -13.73
C GLU A 250 2.81 -14.24 -12.60
N ASP A 251 3.39 -13.96 -11.42
CA ASP A 251 3.46 -14.92 -10.31
C ASP A 251 2.37 -14.76 -9.24
N GLY A 252 1.29 -14.04 -9.54
CA GLY A 252 0.25 -13.77 -8.55
C GLY A 252 -0.87 -12.87 -9.03
N PRO A 253 -1.85 -12.54 -8.16
CA PRO A 253 -2.91 -11.61 -8.51
C PRO A 253 -2.33 -10.20 -8.71
N ALA A 254 -2.77 -9.55 -9.78
CA ALA A 254 -2.42 -8.16 -10.06
C ALA A 254 -3.26 -7.17 -9.23
N VAL A 255 -4.31 -7.65 -8.54
CA VAL A 255 -5.03 -6.86 -7.54
C VAL A 255 -5.44 -7.75 -6.36
N GLU A 256 -5.20 -7.28 -5.14
CA GLU A 256 -5.55 -7.94 -3.88
C GLU A 256 -6.26 -6.94 -2.97
N TRP A 257 -7.47 -7.25 -2.50
CA TRP A 257 -8.26 -6.41 -1.60
C TRP A 257 -8.22 -6.92 -0.15
N SER A 258 -8.50 -6.03 0.80
CA SER A 258 -8.53 -6.31 2.24
C SER A 258 -9.62 -7.27 2.69
N ASP A 259 -10.71 -7.37 1.93
CA ASP A 259 -11.74 -8.39 2.13
C ASP A 259 -11.27 -9.81 1.74
N GLY A 260 -10.11 -9.94 1.09
CA GLY A 260 -9.57 -11.20 0.58
C GLY A 260 -9.87 -11.46 -0.90
N THR A 261 -10.58 -10.56 -1.59
CA THR A 261 -10.80 -10.64 -3.02
C THR A 261 -9.47 -10.52 -3.77
N LYS A 262 -9.31 -11.30 -4.85
CA LYS A 262 -8.10 -11.35 -5.68
C LYS A 262 -8.47 -11.38 -7.15
N LYS A 263 -7.72 -10.67 -7.97
CA LYS A 263 -7.86 -10.68 -9.43
C LYS A 263 -6.50 -10.79 -10.11
N TRP A 264 -6.42 -11.70 -11.08
CA TRP A 264 -5.23 -11.97 -11.88
C TRP A 264 -5.36 -11.27 -13.21
N PHE A 265 -4.37 -10.46 -13.55
CA PHE A 265 -4.29 -9.77 -14.82
C PHE A 265 -2.92 -10.00 -15.47
N LEU A 266 -2.93 -10.15 -16.78
CA LEU A 266 -1.75 -10.13 -17.63
C LEU A 266 -1.97 -9.09 -18.73
N ASN A 267 -1.10 -8.08 -18.78
CA ASN A 267 -1.16 -6.99 -19.78
C ASN A 267 -2.55 -6.30 -19.86
N GLY A 268 -3.15 -6.05 -18.70
CA GLY A 268 -4.46 -5.40 -18.56
C GLY A 268 -5.67 -6.30 -18.79
N GLN A 269 -5.48 -7.58 -19.09
CA GLN A 269 -6.57 -8.54 -19.33
C GLN A 269 -6.67 -9.54 -18.18
N LEU A 270 -7.90 -9.84 -17.73
CA LEU A 270 -8.13 -10.94 -16.80
C LEU A 270 -7.59 -12.23 -17.40
N HIS A 271 -6.66 -12.87 -16.70
CA HIS A 271 -5.93 -14.00 -17.23
C HIS A 271 -5.39 -14.85 -16.09
N ARG A 272 -5.65 -16.16 -16.14
CA ARG A 272 -4.96 -17.16 -15.32
C ARG A 272 -5.06 -18.52 -16.00
N GLU A 273 -3.93 -19.19 -16.20
CA GLU A 273 -3.90 -20.55 -16.76
C GLU A 273 -4.37 -21.58 -15.74
N GLU A 274 -3.87 -21.46 -14.51
CA GLU A 274 -4.11 -22.41 -13.43
C GLU A 274 -5.03 -21.81 -12.35
N GLY A 275 -6.33 -22.06 -12.50
CA GLY A 275 -7.36 -21.63 -11.55
C GLY A 275 -8.15 -20.38 -11.98
N PRO A 276 -9.01 -19.84 -11.10
CA PRO A 276 -9.86 -18.70 -11.43
C PRO A 276 -9.07 -17.39 -11.49
N ALA A 277 -9.34 -16.56 -12.50
CA ALA A 277 -8.76 -15.22 -12.61
C ALA A 277 -9.44 -14.20 -11.69
N ILE A 278 -10.58 -14.54 -11.08
CA ILE A 278 -11.23 -13.77 -10.02
C ILE A 278 -11.61 -14.72 -8.89
N GLU A 279 -11.19 -14.37 -7.67
CA GLU A 279 -11.62 -15.04 -6.44
C GLU A 279 -12.17 -13.96 -5.50
N CYS A 280 -13.47 -13.95 -5.25
CA CYS A 280 -14.08 -12.98 -4.33
C CYS A 280 -14.07 -13.52 -2.89
N ALA A 281 -14.02 -12.59 -1.92
CA ALA A 281 -14.09 -12.90 -0.48
C ALA A 281 -15.26 -13.82 -0.10
N TYR A 282 -16.43 -13.64 -0.73
CA TYR A 282 -17.64 -14.42 -0.49
C TYR A 282 -17.68 -15.76 -1.26
N GLY A 283 -16.56 -16.18 -1.86
CA GLY A 283 -16.37 -17.48 -2.48
C GLY A 283 -16.69 -17.57 -3.98
N THR A 284 -17.22 -16.51 -4.58
CA THR A 284 -17.46 -16.48 -6.04
C THR A 284 -16.14 -16.59 -6.80
N LYS A 285 -16.12 -17.43 -7.84
CA LYS A 285 -14.93 -17.69 -8.67
C LYS A 285 -15.25 -17.54 -10.14
N GLU A 286 -14.37 -16.91 -10.88
CA GLU A 286 -14.50 -16.75 -12.33
C GLU A 286 -13.19 -17.06 -13.05
N TRP A 287 -13.27 -17.80 -14.16
CA TRP A 287 -12.11 -18.23 -14.95
C TRP A 287 -12.02 -17.43 -16.24
N TYR A 288 -10.86 -16.84 -16.49
CA TYR A 288 -10.58 -16.04 -17.67
C TYR A 288 -9.22 -16.40 -18.25
N LEU A 289 -9.14 -16.43 -19.58
CA LEU A 289 -7.90 -16.55 -20.34
C LEU A 289 -7.89 -15.45 -21.40
N ASN A 290 -6.86 -14.59 -21.38
CA ASN A 290 -6.70 -13.46 -22.31
C ASN A 290 -7.94 -12.56 -22.41
N GLY A 291 -8.55 -12.25 -21.26
CA GLY A 291 -9.73 -11.40 -21.15
C GLY A 291 -11.05 -12.08 -21.50
N GLN A 292 -11.04 -13.33 -21.98
CA GLN A 292 -12.24 -14.08 -22.30
C GLN A 292 -12.58 -15.07 -21.19
N ARG A 293 -13.85 -15.09 -20.75
CA ARG A 293 -14.31 -16.10 -19.80
C ARG A 293 -14.20 -17.48 -20.44
N HIS A 294 -13.44 -18.38 -19.84
CA HIS A 294 -13.08 -19.65 -20.45
C HIS A 294 -12.70 -20.69 -19.38
N ARG A 295 -13.18 -21.92 -19.53
CA ARG A 295 -12.65 -23.09 -18.81
C ARG A 295 -12.93 -24.38 -19.59
N VAL A 296 -11.92 -25.23 -19.78
CA VAL A 296 -12.05 -26.52 -20.50
C VAL A 296 -12.63 -27.63 -19.63
N ASP A 297 -12.23 -27.71 -18.36
CA ASP A 297 -12.53 -28.86 -17.49
C ASP A 297 -13.56 -28.56 -16.39
N GLY A 298 -14.39 -27.52 -16.55
CA GLY A 298 -15.38 -27.16 -15.55
C GLY A 298 -16.16 -25.88 -15.85
N PRO A 299 -16.98 -25.40 -14.90
CA PRO A 299 -17.69 -24.13 -15.06
C PRO A 299 -16.72 -22.96 -14.99
N ALA A 300 -16.82 -22.02 -15.92
CA ALA A 300 -16.01 -20.81 -15.91
C ALA A 300 -16.55 -19.73 -14.95
N TYR A 301 -17.68 -20.00 -14.29
CA TYR A 301 -18.25 -19.19 -13.23
C TYR A 301 -18.86 -20.10 -12.17
N GLU A 302 -18.50 -19.87 -10.91
CA GLU A 302 -19.06 -20.54 -9.75
C GLU A 302 -19.48 -19.47 -8.73
N TRP A 303 -20.77 -19.42 -8.40
CA TRP A 303 -21.26 -18.53 -7.36
C TRP A 303 -20.81 -19.02 -5.97
N GLY A 304 -20.55 -18.09 -5.05
CA GLY A 304 -19.94 -18.41 -3.74
C GLY A 304 -20.69 -19.42 -2.88
N SER A 305 -22.03 -19.51 -2.99
CA SER A 305 -22.82 -20.54 -2.29
C SER A 305 -22.83 -21.90 -3.00
N GLY A 306 -22.28 -22.00 -4.21
CA GLY A 306 -22.34 -23.18 -5.07
C GLY A 306 -23.68 -23.41 -5.76
N THR A 307 -24.69 -22.58 -5.51
CA THR A 307 -26.05 -22.75 -6.06
C THR A 307 -26.18 -22.38 -7.52
N LYS A 308 -25.15 -21.76 -8.13
CA LYS A 308 -25.16 -21.42 -9.54
C LYS A 308 -23.79 -21.64 -10.16
N LYS A 309 -23.78 -22.26 -11.34
CA LYS A 309 -22.58 -22.51 -12.15
C LYS A 309 -22.86 -22.19 -13.61
N GLU A 310 -21.86 -21.65 -14.31
CA GLU A 310 -21.95 -21.41 -15.75
C GLU A 310 -20.70 -21.90 -16.48
N TRP A 311 -20.90 -22.49 -17.64
CA TRP A 311 -19.83 -22.98 -18.51
C TRP A 311 -19.67 -22.02 -19.67
N TRP A 312 -18.41 -21.66 -19.94
CA TRP A 312 -18.04 -20.73 -20.99
C TRP A 312 -16.84 -21.29 -21.75
N ARG A 313 -16.85 -21.15 -23.07
CA ARG A 313 -15.75 -21.58 -23.94
C ARG A 313 -15.45 -20.47 -24.93
N ASN A 314 -14.20 -20.00 -24.91
CA ASN A 314 -13.69 -18.94 -25.79
C ASN A 314 -14.56 -17.66 -25.75
N GLY A 315 -15.02 -17.28 -24.55
CA GLY A 315 -15.89 -16.11 -24.36
C GLY A 315 -17.36 -16.34 -24.70
N GLU A 316 -17.74 -17.51 -25.21
CA GLU A 316 -19.13 -17.85 -25.51
C GLU A 316 -19.75 -18.68 -24.38
N TRP A 317 -20.89 -18.22 -23.88
CA TRP A 317 -21.69 -18.96 -22.90
C TRP A 317 -22.17 -20.28 -23.50
N GLN A 318 -22.03 -21.37 -22.75
CA GLN A 318 -22.39 -22.73 -23.20
C GLN A 318 -23.61 -23.26 -22.48
N ARG A 319 -23.64 -23.12 -21.15
CA ARG A 319 -24.78 -23.52 -20.32
C ARG A 319 -24.72 -22.91 -18.92
N SER A 320 -25.85 -22.94 -18.22
CA SER A 320 -25.96 -22.59 -16.80
C SER A 320 -26.69 -23.68 -16.03
N GLU A 321 -26.27 -23.92 -14.79
CA GLU A 321 -26.90 -24.84 -13.85
C GLU A 321 -27.24 -24.10 -12.55
N SER A 322 -28.43 -24.35 -12.01
CA SER A 322 -28.93 -23.80 -10.74
C SER A 322 -29.29 -24.95 -9.81
N TYR A 323 -28.87 -24.87 -8.55
CA TYR A 323 -29.01 -25.91 -7.55
C TYR A 323 -29.64 -25.38 -6.27
N ASN A 324 -30.31 -26.27 -5.53
CA ASN A 324 -30.70 -26.02 -4.14
C ASN A 324 -29.52 -26.26 -3.18
N GLU A 325 -29.75 -26.03 -1.89
CA GLU A 325 -28.76 -26.23 -0.81
C GLU A 325 -28.26 -27.69 -0.68
N LYS A 326 -29.00 -28.66 -1.24
CA LYS A 326 -28.62 -30.08 -1.26
C LYS A 326 -27.82 -30.46 -2.51
N GLY A 327 -27.49 -29.49 -3.37
CA GLY A 327 -26.73 -29.72 -4.61
C GLY A 327 -27.56 -30.36 -5.73
N GLN A 328 -28.89 -30.31 -5.65
CA GLN A 328 -29.79 -30.87 -6.67
C GLN A 328 -30.25 -29.76 -7.61
N LEU A 329 -30.35 -30.03 -8.92
CA LEU A 329 -30.92 -29.08 -9.89
C LEU A 329 -32.29 -28.59 -9.41
N HIS A 330 -32.43 -27.28 -9.27
CA HIS A 330 -33.62 -26.68 -8.69
C HIS A 330 -33.73 -25.21 -9.11
N ARG A 331 -34.92 -24.80 -9.55
CA ARG A 331 -35.32 -23.40 -9.72
C ARG A 331 -36.85 -23.29 -9.83
N GLU A 332 -37.46 -22.38 -9.07
CA GLU A 332 -38.90 -22.12 -9.12
C GLU A 332 -39.25 -21.25 -10.34
N ASP A 333 -38.53 -20.12 -10.50
CA ASP A 333 -38.84 -19.11 -11.53
C ASP A 333 -37.95 -19.23 -12.78
N GLY A 334 -37.95 -20.41 -13.40
CA GLY A 334 -37.30 -20.61 -14.71
C GLY A 334 -36.50 -21.91 -14.84
N PRO A 335 -35.77 -22.11 -15.94
CA PRO A 335 -35.02 -23.33 -16.15
C PRO A 335 -33.85 -23.42 -15.16
N ALA A 336 -33.74 -24.57 -14.49
CA ALA A 336 -32.60 -24.87 -13.64
C ALA A 336 -31.37 -25.24 -14.47
N LEU A 337 -31.55 -25.69 -15.71
CA LEU A 337 -30.49 -25.99 -16.66
C LEU A 337 -30.85 -25.42 -18.05
N ALA A 338 -29.98 -24.61 -18.61
CA ALA A 338 -30.18 -23.99 -19.92
C ALA A 338 -28.88 -24.08 -20.75
N TYR A 339 -29.02 -24.29 -22.05
CA TYR A 339 -27.94 -24.50 -23.01
C TYR A 339 -27.92 -23.43 -24.11
N VAL A 340 -26.76 -23.25 -24.75
CA VAL A 340 -26.52 -22.28 -25.83
C VAL A 340 -27.34 -22.53 -27.09
N ASP A 341 -27.70 -23.77 -27.37
CA ASP A 341 -28.57 -24.14 -28.49
C ASP A 341 -30.04 -23.70 -28.28
N GLY A 342 -30.38 -23.24 -27.07
CA GLY A 342 -31.74 -22.85 -26.68
C GLY A 342 -32.48 -23.92 -25.89
N THR A 343 -31.88 -25.11 -25.70
CA THR A 343 -32.46 -26.19 -24.91
C THR A 343 -32.55 -25.79 -23.43
N LYS A 344 -33.69 -26.04 -22.79
CA LYS A 344 -34.01 -25.65 -21.42
C LYS A 344 -34.68 -26.79 -20.66
N HIS A 345 -34.32 -26.90 -19.39
CA HIS A 345 -34.84 -27.91 -18.48
C HIS A 345 -35.23 -27.27 -17.15
N TRP A 346 -36.46 -27.52 -16.72
CA TRP A 346 -37.01 -27.06 -15.45
C TRP A 346 -36.94 -28.20 -14.45
N PHE A 347 -36.28 -27.94 -13.32
CA PHE A 347 -36.16 -28.89 -12.24
C PHE A 347 -36.65 -28.29 -10.93
N LEU A 348 -37.33 -29.11 -10.14
CA LEU A 348 -37.64 -28.83 -8.75
C LEU A 348 -37.11 -29.98 -7.90
N ASN A 349 -36.16 -29.68 -7.01
CA ASN A 349 -35.54 -30.66 -6.09
C ASN A 349 -34.99 -31.90 -6.81
N GLY A 350 -34.30 -31.70 -7.94
CA GLY A 350 -33.64 -32.74 -8.73
C GLY A 350 -34.56 -33.54 -9.66
N ARG A 351 -35.83 -33.15 -9.81
CA ARG A 351 -36.79 -33.82 -10.70
C ARG A 351 -37.33 -32.85 -11.74
N PHE A 352 -37.54 -33.31 -12.97
CA PHE A 352 -38.23 -32.52 -13.99
C PHE A 352 -39.62 -32.11 -13.47
N HIS A 353 -39.89 -30.81 -13.45
CA HIS A 353 -41.13 -30.28 -12.88
C HIS A 353 -41.40 -28.89 -13.44
N ARG A 354 -42.63 -28.66 -13.92
CA ARG A 354 -43.17 -27.32 -14.23
C ARG A 354 -44.70 -27.38 -14.26
N GLU A 355 -45.38 -26.44 -13.61
CA GLU A 355 -46.84 -26.39 -13.55
C GLU A 355 -47.44 -25.71 -14.81
N ASP A 356 -46.90 -24.57 -15.22
CA ASP A 356 -47.48 -23.73 -16.28
C ASP A 356 -46.83 -23.91 -17.67
N GLY A 357 -46.22 -25.07 -17.95
CA GLY A 357 -45.56 -25.30 -19.23
C GLY A 357 -44.74 -26.58 -19.33
N PRO A 358 -44.02 -26.79 -20.45
CA PRO A 358 -43.15 -27.95 -20.62
C PRO A 358 -41.96 -27.87 -19.66
N ALA A 359 -41.63 -28.98 -19.00
CA ALA A 359 -40.46 -29.09 -18.15
C ALA A 359 -39.17 -29.33 -18.95
N ILE A 360 -39.27 -29.66 -20.24
CA ILE A 360 -38.15 -29.69 -21.19
C ILE A 360 -38.57 -29.00 -22.49
N GLU A 361 -37.75 -28.07 -22.97
CA GLU A 361 -37.89 -27.42 -24.27
C GLU A 361 -36.57 -27.61 -25.02
N TYR A 362 -36.56 -28.36 -26.11
CA TYR A 362 -35.38 -28.57 -26.95
C TYR A 362 -35.26 -27.50 -28.02
N ALA A 363 -34.02 -27.28 -28.49
CA ALA A 363 -33.70 -26.34 -29.58
C ALA A 363 -34.45 -26.67 -30.90
N ASP A 364 -34.71 -27.94 -31.17
CA ASP A 364 -35.48 -28.38 -32.36
C ASP A 364 -36.99 -28.10 -32.26
N GLY A 365 -37.44 -27.55 -31.13
CA GLY A 365 -38.83 -27.24 -30.84
C GLY A 365 -39.62 -28.39 -30.21
N THR A 366 -38.99 -29.53 -29.94
CA THR A 366 -39.55 -30.62 -29.15
C THR A 366 -39.82 -30.14 -27.72
N LYS A 367 -40.95 -30.56 -27.15
CA LYS A 367 -41.38 -30.17 -25.80
C LYS A 367 -41.88 -31.36 -25.02
N GLU A 368 -41.50 -31.45 -23.76
CA GLU A 368 -41.95 -32.49 -22.83
C GLU A 368 -42.46 -31.87 -21.52
N TRP A 369 -43.59 -32.36 -21.03
CA TRP A 369 -44.24 -31.89 -19.81
C TRP A 369 -44.05 -32.91 -18.69
N TYR A 370 -43.51 -32.44 -17.56
CA TYR A 370 -43.31 -33.27 -16.38
C TYR A 370 -43.82 -32.55 -15.14
N LEU A 371 -44.40 -33.34 -14.24
CA LEU A 371 -44.73 -32.93 -12.87
C LEU A 371 -44.09 -33.93 -11.90
N ASN A 372 -43.27 -33.44 -10.98
CA ASN A 372 -42.59 -34.25 -9.95
C ASN A 372 -41.78 -35.44 -10.48
N GLY A 373 -41.20 -35.31 -11.68
CA GLY A 373 -40.38 -36.31 -12.35
C GLY A 373 -41.15 -37.31 -13.22
N GLN A 374 -42.47 -37.15 -13.37
CA GLN A 374 -43.31 -38.01 -14.19
C GLN A 374 -43.86 -37.24 -15.39
N LEU A 375 -43.88 -37.87 -16.58
CA LEU A 375 -44.56 -37.31 -17.76
C LEU A 375 -46.04 -37.09 -17.41
N HIS A 376 -46.49 -35.84 -17.51
CA HIS A 376 -47.81 -35.42 -17.05
C HIS A 376 -48.27 -34.16 -17.76
N ARG A 377 -49.51 -34.15 -18.25
CA ARG A 377 -50.20 -32.96 -18.73
C ARG A 377 -51.71 -33.20 -18.71
N GLU A 378 -52.48 -32.29 -18.10
CA GLU A 378 -53.94 -32.41 -18.02
C GLU A 378 -54.61 -31.98 -19.35
N ASP A 379 -54.15 -30.88 -19.95
CA ASP A 379 -54.81 -30.26 -21.12
C ASP A 379 -54.10 -30.51 -22.46
N GLY A 380 -53.51 -31.70 -22.69
CA GLY A 380 -52.91 -32.03 -23.99
C GLY A 380 -51.81 -33.11 -23.96
N PRO A 381 -51.07 -33.31 -25.08
CA PRO A 381 -50.00 -34.30 -25.13
C PRO A 381 -48.82 -33.89 -24.25
N ALA A 382 -48.34 -34.82 -23.42
CA ALA A 382 -47.18 -34.62 -22.56
C ALA A 382 -45.83 -34.69 -23.31
N VAL A 383 -45.84 -35.12 -24.58
CA VAL A 383 -44.69 -35.02 -25.50
C VAL A 383 -45.18 -34.51 -26.86
N ILE A 384 -44.52 -33.46 -27.36
CA ILE A 384 -44.71 -32.93 -28.72
C ILE A 384 -43.35 -32.93 -29.42
N GLU A 385 -43.20 -33.79 -30.44
CA GLU A 385 -42.01 -33.87 -31.29
C GLU A 385 -42.25 -33.01 -32.55
N LYS A 386 -41.35 -32.07 -32.90
CA LYS A 386 -41.37 -31.37 -34.19
C LYS A 386 -40.32 -31.99 -35.12
N PRO A 387 -40.62 -32.29 -36.39
CA PRO A 387 -39.63 -32.92 -37.24
C PRO A 387 -38.61 -31.93 -37.78
N TYR A 388 -37.42 -32.47 -38.02
CA TYR A 388 -36.27 -31.82 -38.64
C TYR A 388 -36.61 -31.34 -40.06
N ARG A 389 -36.45 -30.04 -40.35
CA ARG A 389 -36.05 -29.58 -41.68
C ARG A 389 -35.02 -28.45 -41.57
N ALA A 390 -33.82 -28.75 -42.07
CA ALA A 390 -32.89 -27.75 -42.56
C ALA A 390 -33.45 -27.14 -43.86
N ASP A 391 -33.37 -25.82 -43.95
CA ASP A 391 -33.47 -24.97 -45.15
C ASP A 391 -34.85 -24.77 -45.84
N GLY A 392 -35.65 -23.84 -45.29
CA GLY A 392 -36.59 -22.92 -45.98
C GLY A 392 -37.91 -23.45 -46.59
N PRO A 393 -38.81 -22.56 -47.07
CA PRO A 393 -39.54 -21.49 -46.38
C PRO A 393 -41.05 -21.82 -46.17
N ALA A 394 -41.68 -21.12 -45.22
CA ALA A 394 -43.12 -20.81 -45.14
C ALA A 394 -44.14 -21.82 -45.73
N VAL A 395 -44.37 -22.95 -45.05
CA VAL A 395 -45.67 -23.66 -45.06
C VAL A 395 -45.80 -24.41 -43.73
N GLU A 396 -46.78 -24.06 -42.89
CA GLU A 396 -47.25 -24.92 -41.80
C GLU A 396 -47.87 -26.19 -42.39
N ARG A 397 -47.20 -27.33 -42.23
CA ARG A 397 -47.79 -28.66 -42.37
C ARG A 397 -47.47 -29.47 -41.13
N ALA A 398 -48.50 -30.04 -40.53
CA ALA A 398 -48.44 -30.81 -39.30
C ALA A 398 -47.86 -32.21 -39.56
N ASP A 399 -46.65 -32.44 -39.08
CA ASP A 399 -45.93 -33.72 -39.11
C ASP A 399 -45.46 -34.15 -37.71
N GLY A 400 -45.84 -33.41 -36.66
CA GLY A 400 -45.42 -33.65 -35.28
C GLY A 400 -46.15 -34.82 -34.61
N LYS A 401 -45.39 -35.83 -34.19
CA LYS A 401 -45.86 -36.95 -33.37
C LYS A 401 -46.22 -36.44 -31.97
N LYS A 402 -47.35 -36.93 -31.45
CA LYS A 402 -47.86 -36.55 -30.12
C LYS A 402 -48.11 -37.78 -29.27
N LYS A 403 -47.77 -37.69 -27.98
CA LYS A 403 -48.05 -38.74 -27.00
C LYS A 403 -48.68 -38.13 -25.76
N TRP A 404 -49.70 -38.78 -25.22
CA TRP A 404 -50.42 -38.34 -24.02
C TRP A 404 -50.07 -39.25 -22.85
N TYR A 405 -49.76 -38.63 -21.71
CA TYR A 405 -49.40 -39.33 -20.47
C TYR A 405 -50.07 -38.65 -19.29
N LEU A 406 -50.52 -39.47 -18.33
CA LEU A 406 -50.97 -39.03 -17.02
C LEU A 406 -50.24 -39.89 -15.97
N ASN A 407 -49.54 -39.24 -15.04
CA ASN A 407 -48.77 -39.89 -13.96
C ASN A 407 -47.79 -40.96 -14.47
N GLY A 408 -47.11 -40.68 -15.58
CA GLY A 408 -46.13 -41.58 -16.19
C GLY A 408 -46.72 -42.75 -16.98
N GLN A 409 -48.05 -42.89 -17.07
CA GLN A 409 -48.71 -43.93 -17.87
C GLN A 409 -49.28 -43.35 -19.15
N LEU A 410 -49.16 -44.10 -20.26
CA LEU A 410 -49.74 -43.73 -21.54
C LEU A 410 -51.27 -43.68 -21.40
N HIS A 411 -51.87 -42.50 -21.54
CA HIS A 411 -53.27 -42.28 -21.16
C HIS A 411 -53.89 -41.12 -21.95
N ARG A 412 -55.15 -41.28 -22.37
CA ARG A 412 -56.00 -40.24 -22.96
C ARG A 412 -57.47 -40.63 -22.83
N GLU A 413 -58.32 -39.74 -22.33
CA GLU A 413 -59.75 -40.02 -22.13
C GLU A 413 -60.54 -40.08 -23.46
N ASP A 414 -60.22 -39.18 -24.41
CA ASP A 414 -61.02 -38.96 -25.63
C ASP A 414 -60.28 -39.27 -26.95
N GLY A 415 -59.42 -40.30 -27.00
CA GLY A 415 -58.74 -40.68 -28.24
C GLY A 415 -57.53 -41.60 -28.06
N PRO A 416 -56.77 -41.90 -29.14
CA PRO A 416 -55.58 -42.71 -29.02
C PRO A 416 -54.50 -41.95 -28.23
N ALA A 417 -53.84 -42.66 -27.31
CA ALA A 417 -52.79 -42.06 -26.48
C ALA A 417 -51.47 -41.82 -27.25
N ILE A 418 -51.37 -42.29 -28.49
CA ILE A 418 -50.32 -41.94 -29.45
C ILE A 418 -50.98 -41.52 -30.76
N GLU A 419 -50.63 -40.35 -31.27
CA GLU A 419 -51.02 -39.91 -32.61
C GLU A 419 -49.79 -39.90 -33.52
N TRP A 420 -49.90 -40.66 -34.61
CA TRP A 420 -48.91 -40.72 -35.69
C TRP A 420 -49.33 -39.81 -36.84
N PRO A 421 -48.37 -39.22 -37.57
CA PRO A 421 -48.65 -38.26 -38.64
C PRO A 421 -49.40 -38.83 -39.86
N TYR A 422 -49.49 -40.16 -40.00
CA TYR A 422 -50.25 -40.81 -41.06
C TYR A 422 -51.28 -41.76 -40.45
N GLY A 423 -52.55 -41.37 -40.49
CA GLY A 423 -53.65 -42.27 -40.20
C GLY A 423 -53.66 -43.45 -41.19
N GLN A 424 -53.70 -44.67 -40.64
CA GLN A 424 -53.84 -45.99 -41.28
C GLN A 424 -52.55 -46.68 -41.79
N ARG A 425 -51.91 -47.49 -40.92
CA ARG A 425 -52.13 -48.96 -40.82
C ARG A 425 -51.22 -49.54 -39.73
N GLY A 426 -51.85 -50.12 -38.72
CA GLY A 426 -51.17 -50.83 -37.64
C GLY A 426 -51.90 -50.61 -36.32
N MET A 427 -53.01 -51.32 -36.13
CA MET A 427 -53.52 -51.57 -34.78
C MET A 427 -52.38 -52.17 -33.95
N VAL A 428 -52.08 -51.56 -32.81
CA VAL A 428 -51.73 -52.33 -31.61
C VAL A 428 -52.57 -51.75 -30.48
N PHE A 429 -53.62 -52.49 -30.14
CA PHE A 429 -54.21 -52.45 -28.81
C PHE A 429 -53.14 -52.96 -27.84
N GLU A 430 -52.88 -52.24 -26.76
CA GLU A 430 -52.56 -52.95 -25.52
C GLU A 430 -53.23 -52.27 -24.34
N TRP A 431 -54.32 -52.92 -23.95
CA TRP A 431 -55.07 -52.68 -22.73
C TRP A 431 -54.24 -53.07 -21.51
N GLN A 432 -54.53 -52.40 -20.40
CA GLN A 432 -54.02 -52.63 -19.06
C GLN A 432 -53.75 -54.11 -18.70
N ALA A 433 -52.62 -54.37 -18.05
CA ALA A 433 -52.41 -55.61 -17.32
C ALA A 433 -53.33 -55.63 -16.07
N SER A 434 -54.38 -56.45 -16.17
CA SER A 434 -55.34 -56.75 -15.12
C SER A 434 -54.74 -57.63 -14.01
N SER A 435 -55.08 -57.29 -12.77
CA SER A 435 -54.99 -58.15 -11.59
C SER A 435 -55.84 -59.42 -11.76
N ARG A 436 -55.21 -60.59 -11.62
CA ARG A 436 -55.84 -61.93 -11.69
C ARG A 436 -56.98 -62.10 -10.68
N GLY A 437 -58.17 -62.42 -11.20
CA GLY A 437 -59.22 -63.20 -10.52
C GLY A 437 -59.56 -64.43 -11.38
N ARG A 438 -59.35 -65.62 -10.83
CA ARG A 438 -59.49 -66.94 -11.49
C ARG A 438 -60.97 -67.32 -11.66
N SER A 439 -61.38 -67.70 -12.87
CA SER A 439 -62.62 -68.43 -13.13
C SER A 439 -62.40 -69.93 -12.87
N GLY A 440 -63.42 -70.60 -12.31
CA GLY A 440 -63.38 -71.99 -11.89
C GLY A 440 -63.77 -73.01 -12.97
N ASP A 441 -63.85 -74.27 -12.56
CA ASP A 441 -64.50 -75.37 -13.28
C ASP A 441 -65.07 -76.41 -12.29
N VAL A 442 -66.39 -76.56 -12.40
CA VAL A 442 -67.30 -77.74 -12.43
C VAL A 442 -66.97 -79.10 -11.75
N ASP A 443 -67.92 -79.49 -10.88
CA ASP A 443 -68.59 -80.78 -10.56
C ASP A 443 -67.87 -82.10 -10.19
N GLY A 444 -68.45 -82.76 -9.17
CA GLY A 444 -68.29 -84.18 -8.82
C GLY A 444 -68.89 -84.52 -7.45
N GLY A 445 -70.09 -85.14 -7.41
CA GLY A 445 -70.91 -85.31 -6.19
C GLY A 445 -70.80 -86.63 -5.41
N TRP A 446 -71.69 -86.74 -4.39
CA TRP A 446 -72.09 -87.87 -3.51
C TRP A 446 -71.06 -88.26 -2.43
N LEU A 447 -71.39 -88.48 -1.15
CA LEU A 447 -72.61 -88.93 -0.44
C LEU A 447 -72.69 -88.25 0.94
#